data_AF-A0A4Y2GG14-F1
#
_entry.id   AF-A0A4Y2GG14-F1
#
_cell.length_a   1.000
_cell.length_b   1.000
_cell.length_c   1.000
_cell.angle_alpha   90.00
_cell.angle_beta   90.00
_cell.angle_gamma   90.00
#
_symmetry.space_group_name_H-M   'P 1'
#
loop_
_entity.id
_entity.type
_entity.pdbx_description
1 polymer ?
#
loop_
_entity_poly.entity_id
_entity_poly.type
_entity_poly.pdbx_seq_one_letter_code
_entity_poly.pdbx_strand_id
1 'polypeptide(L)'
;MPARKKPGAVLVLTGGVIFIATVVILIAFPSIFKKELEKQTTLVNGTILFKLWKDLPIPIYQKFYFFNITNGEGFLNSSKDRLSVIEVGPYTYSSKWVKENIRHVNGTVSYQEVKTYHFEPDLSVGSEDDEIWTLNGPYATAGHIVGTKPTYMQDLANWLFKMLDQKLIVKKTIGELTFRGYKDELLSNSVVKDLFRTPYKDGHFAWFYHKNATD
;
A
#
# COMPACT_ATOMS: atom_id res chain seq x y z
N MET A 1 -77.56 30.42 24.61
CA MET A 1 -76.47 31.15 23.93
C MET A 1 -75.18 30.35 24.07
N PRO A 2 -74.49 29.96 22.98
CA PRO A 2 -73.30 29.12 23.09
C PRO A 2 -72.09 29.97 23.53
N ALA A 3 -71.32 29.44 24.48
CA ALA A 3 -70.13 30.08 25.04
C ALA A 3 -69.04 30.25 23.95
N ARG A 4 -68.66 31.49 23.68
CA ARG A 4 -67.60 31.87 22.76
C ARG A 4 -66.26 31.41 23.35
N LYS A 5 -65.71 30.28 22.87
CA LYS A 5 -64.36 29.81 23.26
C LYS A 5 -63.34 30.93 22.97
N LYS A 6 -62.59 31.36 23.99
CA LYS A 6 -61.58 32.42 23.85
C LYS A 6 -60.40 31.88 23.01
N PRO A 7 -60.15 32.39 21.79
CA PRO A 7 -59.15 31.85 20.88
C PRO A 7 -57.72 31.89 21.46
N GLY A 8 -57.43 32.84 22.34
CA GLY A 8 -56.13 32.95 23.03
C GLY A 8 -55.82 31.77 23.98
N ALA A 9 -56.82 31.19 24.64
CA ALA A 9 -56.61 30.04 25.53
C ALA A 9 -56.23 28.77 24.74
N VAL A 10 -56.82 28.60 23.56
CA VAL A 10 -56.49 27.49 22.65
C VAL A 10 -55.06 27.65 22.12
N LEU A 11 -54.68 28.87 21.72
CA LEU A 11 -53.33 29.21 21.24
C LEU A 11 -52.24 28.94 22.29
N VAL A 12 -52.46 29.33 23.54
CA VAL A 12 -51.52 29.09 24.64
C VAL A 12 -51.38 27.60 24.94
N LEU A 13 -52.49 26.84 24.94
CA LEU A 13 -52.45 25.39 25.13
C LEU A 13 -51.71 24.68 23.99
N THR A 14 -51.99 25.06 22.74
CA THR A 14 -51.28 24.49 21.58
C THR A 14 -49.80 24.84 21.57
N GLY A 15 -49.44 26.08 21.94
CA GLY A 15 -48.04 26.51 22.04
C GLY A 15 -47.28 25.76 23.15
N GLY A 16 -47.93 25.54 24.30
CA GLY A 16 -47.37 24.75 25.39
C GLY A 16 -47.12 23.29 25.00
N VAL A 17 -48.05 22.67 24.27
CA VAL A 17 -47.88 21.29 23.76
C VAL A 17 -46.72 21.20 22.77
N ILE A 18 -46.61 22.16 21.84
CA ILE A 18 -45.50 22.21 20.87
C ILE A 18 -44.16 22.42 21.59
N PHE A 19 -44.12 23.31 22.58
CA PHE A 19 -42.90 23.58 23.35
C PHE A 19 -42.44 22.33 24.10
N ILE A 20 -43.35 21.64 24.79
CA ILE A 20 -43.05 20.39 25.51
C ILE A 20 -42.57 19.31 24.52
N ALA A 21 -43.27 19.13 23.39
CA ALA A 21 -42.86 18.16 22.38
C ALA A 21 -41.45 18.46 21.84
N THR A 22 -41.13 19.74 21.61
CA THR A 22 -39.80 20.17 21.14
C THR A 22 -38.71 19.86 22.16
N VAL A 23 -38.94 20.16 23.45
CA VAL A 23 -38.00 19.85 24.54
C VAL A 23 -37.78 18.35 24.67
N VAL A 24 -38.86 17.54 24.59
CA VAL A 24 -38.76 16.07 24.63
C VAL A 24 -37.95 15.53 23.45
N ILE A 25 -38.19 16.04 22.23
CA ILE A 25 -37.41 15.66 21.05
C ILE A 25 -35.94 16.03 21.24
N LEU A 26 -35.63 17.24 21.72
CA LEU A 26 -34.24 17.67 21.94
C LEU A 26 -33.49 16.80 22.95
N ILE A 27 -34.16 16.32 24.00
CA ILE A 27 -33.55 15.43 25.00
C ILE A 27 -33.42 14.00 24.47
N ALA A 28 -34.41 13.49 23.73
CA ALA A 28 -34.41 12.12 23.22
C ALA A 28 -33.54 11.92 21.97
N PHE A 29 -33.42 12.95 21.13
CA PHE A 29 -32.74 12.88 19.83
C PHE A 29 -31.29 12.40 19.93
N PRO A 30 -30.42 12.90 20.84
CA PRO A 30 -29.05 12.41 20.96
C PRO A 30 -28.97 10.90 21.22
N SER A 31 -29.87 10.36 22.05
CA SER A 31 -29.89 8.94 22.38
C SER A 31 -30.37 8.07 21.22
N ILE A 32 -31.40 8.52 20.50
CA ILE A 32 -31.91 7.84 19.31
C ILE A 32 -30.87 7.87 18.20
N PHE A 33 -30.28 9.04 17.96
CA PHE A 33 -29.24 9.25 16.97
C PHE A 33 -28.00 8.41 17.27
N LYS A 34 -27.53 8.37 18.51
CA LYS A 34 -26.39 7.54 18.91
C LYS A 34 -26.66 6.05 18.66
N LYS A 35 -27.85 5.54 19.01
CA LYS A 35 -28.22 4.14 18.75
C LYS A 35 -28.26 3.81 17.26
N GLU A 36 -28.75 4.73 16.42
CA GLU A 36 -28.78 4.51 14.98
C GLU A 36 -27.37 4.59 14.37
N LEU A 37 -26.55 5.54 14.82
CA LEU A 37 -25.14 5.60 14.45
C LEU A 37 -24.40 4.32 14.81
N GLU A 38 -24.51 3.84 16.06
CA GLU A 38 -23.87 2.60 16.51
C GLU A 38 -24.29 1.39 15.66
N LYS A 39 -25.56 1.32 15.23
CA LYS A 39 -26.00 0.27 14.30
C LYS A 39 -25.31 0.38 12.94
N GLN A 40 -25.19 1.59 12.39
CA GLN A 40 -24.61 1.81 11.05
C GLN A 40 -23.08 1.75 11.03
N THR A 41 -22.40 1.99 12.16
CA THR A 41 -20.93 1.97 12.29
C THR A 41 -20.36 0.62 12.71
N THR A 42 -21.19 -0.41 12.81
CA THR A 42 -20.71 -1.78 13.03
C THR A 42 -20.37 -2.45 11.71
N LEU A 43 -19.29 -3.26 11.71
CA LEU A 43 -18.85 -4.06 10.56
C LEU A 43 -19.72 -5.31 10.40
N VAL A 44 -21.02 -5.11 10.20
CA VAL A 44 -22.01 -6.19 10.02
C VAL A 44 -22.55 -6.13 8.59
N ASN A 45 -22.80 -7.30 8.00
CA ASN A 45 -23.39 -7.41 6.67
C ASN A 45 -24.65 -6.52 6.54
N GLY A 46 -24.64 -5.63 5.54
CA GLY A 46 -25.78 -4.76 5.24
C GLY A 46 -25.63 -3.31 5.70
N THR A 47 -24.72 -3.01 6.64
CA THR A 47 -24.45 -1.61 7.05
C THR A 47 -23.70 -0.85 5.96
N ILE A 48 -23.85 0.48 5.97
CA ILE A 48 -23.14 1.36 5.02
C ILE A 48 -21.63 1.25 5.24
N LEU A 49 -21.18 1.22 6.50
CA LEU A 49 -19.76 1.10 6.82
C LEU A 49 -19.19 -0.23 6.31
N PHE A 50 -19.93 -1.34 6.45
CA PHE A 50 -19.47 -2.63 5.95
C PHE A 50 -19.26 -2.62 4.43
N LYS A 51 -20.17 -1.99 3.67
CA LYS A 51 -20.04 -1.87 2.21
C LYS A 51 -18.79 -1.07 1.83
N LEU A 52 -18.59 0.09 2.46
CA LEU A 52 -17.42 0.96 2.21
C LEU A 52 -16.10 0.32 2.65
N TRP A 53 -16.10 -0.40 3.76
CA TRP A 53 -14.93 -1.10 4.26
C TRP A 53 -14.55 -2.30 3.39
N LYS A 54 -15.55 -3.01 2.84
CA LYS A 54 -15.36 -4.18 1.97
C LYS A 54 -14.77 -3.80 0.61
N ASP A 55 -15.30 -2.75 -0.02
CA ASP A 55 -14.84 -2.23 -1.31
C ASP A 55 -14.84 -0.70 -1.24
N LEU A 56 -13.65 -0.11 -1.23
CA LEU A 56 -13.47 1.33 -1.13
C LEU A 56 -13.74 1.95 -2.50
N PRO A 57 -14.79 2.78 -2.67
CA PRO A 57 -15.15 3.37 -3.97
C PRO A 57 -14.25 4.54 -4.36
N ILE A 58 -13.17 4.79 -3.61
CA ILE A 58 -12.24 5.89 -3.84
C ILE A 58 -10.89 5.33 -4.34
N PRO A 59 -10.29 5.94 -5.38
CA PRO A 59 -8.97 5.52 -5.83
C PRO A 59 -7.91 5.90 -4.79
N ILE A 60 -7.11 4.93 -4.37
CA ILE A 60 -5.97 5.16 -3.48
C ILE A 60 -4.71 5.25 -4.34
N TYR A 61 -4.10 6.43 -4.42
CA TYR A 61 -2.89 6.63 -5.22
C TYR A 61 -1.63 6.35 -4.40
N GLN A 62 -0.75 5.52 -4.94
CA GLN A 62 0.60 5.27 -4.44
C GLN A 62 1.61 5.89 -5.40
N LYS A 63 2.41 6.83 -4.88
CA LYS A 63 3.42 7.55 -5.66
C LYS A 63 4.81 7.02 -5.34
N PHE A 64 5.52 6.51 -6.32
CA PHE A 64 6.89 6.05 -6.18
C PHE A 64 7.88 7.12 -6.64
N TYR A 65 8.92 7.30 -5.85
CA TYR A 65 10.06 8.17 -6.14
C TYR A 65 11.31 7.32 -6.08
N PHE A 66 12.14 7.43 -7.11
CA PHE A 66 13.36 6.65 -7.24
C PHE A 66 14.58 7.56 -7.23
N PHE A 67 15.72 7.03 -6.79
CA PHE A 67 17.00 7.73 -6.86
C PHE A 67 17.82 7.17 -8.02
N ASN A 68 17.96 7.96 -9.09
CA ASN A 68 18.80 7.65 -10.23
C ASN A 68 20.26 8.02 -9.92
N ILE A 69 21.16 7.04 -10.02
CA ILE A 69 22.58 7.20 -9.73
C ILE A 69 23.28 7.86 -10.91
N THR A 70 23.99 8.97 -10.67
CA THR A 70 24.66 9.74 -11.73
C THR A 70 26.15 9.47 -11.85
N ASN A 71 26.81 9.02 -10.77
CA ASN A 71 28.26 8.80 -10.74
C ASN A 71 28.64 7.34 -10.39
N GLY A 72 27.91 6.37 -10.94
CA GLY A 72 28.06 4.95 -10.59
C GLY A 72 29.48 4.41 -10.77
N GLU A 73 30.12 4.66 -11.92
CA GLU A 73 31.49 4.20 -12.16
C GLU A 73 32.52 4.88 -11.27
N GLY A 74 32.38 6.19 -11.05
CA GLY A 74 33.26 6.95 -10.16
C GLY A 74 33.18 6.43 -8.72
N PHE A 75 31.97 6.18 -8.23
CA PHE A 75 31.73 5.61 -6.90
C PHE A 75 32.33 4.19 -6.74
N LEU A 76 32.27 3.36 -7.79
CA LEU A 76 32.83 2.00 -7.73
C LEU A 76 34.36 1.96 -7.83
N ASN A 77 34.96 2.90 -8.55
CA ASN A 77 36.40 2.92 -8.83
C ASN A 77 37.19 3.81 -7.85
N SER A 78 36.55 4.78 -7.19
CA SER A 78 37.17 5.71 -6.26
C SER A 78 36.65 5.50 -4.84
N SER A 79 37.55 5.29 -3.89
CA SER A 79 37.19 5.25 -2.46
C SER A 79 36.85 6.63 -1.86
N LYS A 80 37.02 7.71 -2.63
CA LYS A 80 36.83 9.09 -2.17
C LYS A 80 35.53 9.73 -2.66
N ASP A 81 34.95 9.21 -3.74
CA ASP A 81 33.79 9.83 -4.37
C ASP A 81 32.52 9.40 -3.63
N ARG A 82 31.70 10.37 -3.20
CA ARG A 82 30.41 10.08 -2.59
C ARG A 82 29.39 9.74 -3.69
N LEU A 83 28.50 8.79 -3.42
CA LEU A 83 27.40 8.46 -4.34
C LEU A 83 26.51 9.69 -4.53
N SER A 84 26.32 10.07 -5.80
CA SER A 84 25.47 11.17 -6.24
C SER A 84 24.23 10.59 -6.91
N VAL A 85 23.07 11.06 -6.46
CA VAL A 85 21.78 10.61 -6.96
C VAL A 85 20.87 11.79 -7.27
N ILE A 86 19.96 11.58 -8.22
CA ILE A 86 18.89 12.52 -8.56
C ILE A 86 17.56 11.81 -8.33
N GLU A 87 16.63 12.45 -7.62
CA GLU A 87 15.28 11.92 -7.44
C GLU A 87 14.50 12.00 -8.78
N VAL A 88 13.80 10.92 -9.11
CA VAL A 88 12.95 10.80 -10.30
C VAL A 88 11.58 10.30 -9.86
N GLY A 89 10.54 11.08 -10.11
CA GLY A 89 9.16 10.75 -9.78
C GLY A 89 8.25 11.99 -9.79
N PRO A 90 6.95 11.80 -9.48
CA PRO A 90 6.35 10.53 -9.08
C PRO A 90 6.04 9.61 -10.27
N TYR A 91 6.11 8.30 -10.03
CA TYR A 91 5.43 7.28 -10.83
C TYR A 91 4.24 6.78 -10.01
N THR A 92 3.04 7.13 -10.47
CA THR A 92 1.81 6.99 -9.70
C THR A 92 1.06 5.73 -10.12
N TYR A 93 0.61 4.96 -9.14
CA TYR A 93 -0.27 3.81 -9.33
C TYR A 93 -1.54 4.02 -8.53
N SER A 94 -2.70 3.87 -9.15
CA SER A 94 -3.95 3.74 -8.41
C SER A 94 -4.05 2.32 -7.85
N SER A 95 -4.61 2.18 -6.66
CA SER A 95 -4.80 0.89 -6.02
C SER A 95 -6.26 0.68 -5.64
N LYS A 96 -6.76 -0.51 -5.97
CA LYS A 96 -8.09 -0.99 -5.60
C LYS A 96 -7.95 -2.05 -4.53
N TRP A 97 -8.60 -1.83 -3.39
CA TRP A 97 -8.50 -2.72 -2.22
C TRP A 97 -9.85 -3.39 -2.01
N VAL A 98 -9.88 -4.71 -2.09
CA VAL A 98 -11.10 -5.50 -1.95
C VAL A 98 -10.90 -6.51 -0.83
N LYS A 99 -11.87 -6.59 0.09
CA LYS A 99 -11.87 -7.58 1.17
C LYS A 99 -12.76 -8.76 0.80
N GLU A 100 -12.15 -9.94 0.77
CA GLU A 100 -12.77 -11.20 0.41
C GLU A 100 -12.74 -12.18 1.59
N ASN A 101 -13.47 -13.30 1.45
CA ASN A 101 -13.53 -14.38 2.44
C ASN A 101 -13.83 -13.90 3.87
N ILE A 102 -14.73 -12.91 3.98
CA ILE A 102 -15.09 -12.25 5.23
C ILE A 102 -15.88 -13.22 6.12
N ARG A 103 -15.40 -13.44 7.34
CA ARG A 103 -16.02 -14.29 8.38
C ARG A 103 -16.20 -13.49 9.65
N HIS A 104 -17.38 -13.60 10.25
CA HIS A 104 -17.71 -13.01 11.55
C HIS A 104 -17.72 -14.10 12.61
N VAL A 105 -16.81 -14.01 13.59
CA VAL A 105 -16.71 -14.97 14.70
C VAL A 105 -16.59 -14.20 16.00
N ASN A 106 -17.58 -14.33 16.89
CA ASN A 106 -17.58 -13.77 18.25
C ASN A 106 -17.22 -12.27 18.32
N GLY A 107 -17.80 -11.45 17.43
CA GLY A 107 -17.52 -10.01 17.37
C GLY A 107 -16.21 -9.62 16.67
N THR A 108 -15.44 -10.61 16.19
CA THR A 108 -14.25 -10.41 15.35
C THR A 108 -14.58 -10.65 13.89
N VAL A 109 -13.95 -9.90 13.00
CA VAL A 109 -14.06 -10.06 11.54
C VAL A 109 -12.71 -10.50 10.98
N SER A 110 -12.69 -11.67 10.35
CA SER A 110 -11.52 -12.18 9.60
C SER A 110 -11.78 -12.03 8.11
N TYR A 111 -10.77 -11.66 7.33
CA TYR A 111 -10.89 -11.41 5.89
C TYR A 111 -9.51 -11.54 5.22
N GLN A 112 -9.52 -11.63 3.89
CA GLN A 112 -8.34 -11.49 3.04
C GLN A 112 -8.45 -10.17 2.27
N GLU A 113 -7.37 -9.39 2.18
CA GLU A 113 -7.38 -8.09 1.50
C GLU A 113 -6.56 -8.15 0.22
N VAL A 114 -7.25 -8.20 -0.91
CA VAL A 114 -6.61 -8.21 -2.23
C VAL A 114 -6.37 -6.78 -2.68
N LYS A 115 -5.12 -6.44 -2.99
CA LYS A 115 -4.72 -5.12 -3.52
C LYS A 115 -4.30 -5.24 -4.97
N THR A 116 -5.00 -4.54 -5.85
CA THR A 116 -4.64 -4.45 -7.27
C THR A 116 -4.10 -3.07 -7.57
N TYR A 117 -3.00 -2.99 -8.31
CA TYR A 117 -2.32 -1.75 -8.69
C TYR A 117 -2.41 -1.53 -10.20
N HIS A 118 -2.73 -0.31 -10.61
CA HIS A 118 -2.80 0.12 -12.00
C HIS A 118 -1.98 1.40 -12.19
N PHE A 119 -1.13 1.45 -13.22
CA PHE A 119 -0.30 2.61 -13.48
C PHE A 119 -1.12 3.78 -14.02
N GLU A 120 -0.88 4.99 -13.49
CA GLU A 120 -1.59 6.22 -13.85
C GLU A 120 -0.63 7.15 -14.61
N PRO A 121 -0.56 7.08 -15.94
CA PRO A 121 0.38 7.88 -16.73
C PRO A 121 0.12 9.38 -16.60
N ASP A 122 -1.14 9.81 -16.54
CA ASP A 122 -1.53 11.22 -16.41
C ASP A 122 -1.13 11.85 -15.06
N LEU A 123 -0.88 11.02 -14.06
CA LEU A 123 -0.44 11.43 -12.72
C LEU A 123 1.05 11.13 -12.48
N SER A 124 1.78 10.74 -13.52
CA SER A 124 3.18 10.35 -13.47
C SER A 124 4.06 11.32 -14.26
N VAL A 125 5.33 11.42 -13.88
CA VAL A 125 6.32 12.25 -14.59
C VAL A 125 6.74 11.65 -15.93
N GLY A 126 6.55 10.34 -16.11
CA GLY A 126 6.94 9.59 -17.29
C GLY A 126 6.32 8.19 -17.33
N SER A 127 6.95 7.26 -18.05
CA SER A 127 6.44 5.90 -18.29
C SER A 127 7.03 4.86 -17.33
N GLU A 128 6.36 3.72 -17.16
CA GLU A 128 6.96 2.55 -16.50
C GLU A 128 8.20 2.02 -17.23
N ASP A 129 8.37 2.36 -18.51
CA ASP A 129 9.52 1.95 -19.32
C ASP A 129 10.71 2.92 -19.19
N ASP A 130 10.58 4.00 -18.42
CA ASP A 130 11.69 4.90 -18.13
C ASP A 130 12.79 4.16 -17.36
N GLU A 131 14.03 4.37 -17.76
CA GLU A 131 15.18 3.65 -17.21
C GLU A 131 15.96 4.50 -16.21
N ILE A 132 16.35 3.90 -15.10
CA ILE A 132 17.24 4.51 -14.11
C ILE A 132 18.41 3.59 -13.77
N TRP A 133 19.54 4.21 -13.41
CA TRP A 133 20.64 3.51 -12.76
C TRP A 133 20.36 3.42 -11.27
N THR A 134 20.30 2.20 -10.74
CA THR A 134 19.97 1.95 -9.33
C THR A 134 20.80 0.82 -8.75
N LEU A 135 20.64 0.60 -7.45
CA LEU A 135 21.28 -0.50 -6.74
C LEU A 135 20.64 -1.84 -7.13
N ASN A 136 21.46 -2.82 -7.50
CA ASN A 136 21.03 -4.20 -7.67
C ASN A 136 20.71 -4.80 -6.29
N GLY A 137 19.43 -4.85 -5.94
CA GLY A 137 18.93 -5.39 -4.67
C GLY A 137 19.36 -6.83 -4.39
N PRO A 138 19.19 -7.77 -5.34
CA PRO A 138 19.70 -9.15 -5.22
C PRO A 138 21.20 -9.22 -4.92
N TYR A 139 22.01 -8.49 -5.68
CA TYR A 139 23.46 -8.43 -5.48
C TYR A 139 23.82 -7.87 -4.10
N ALA A 140 23.21 -6.75 -3.70
CA ALA A 140 23.46 -6.12 -2.40
C ALA A 140 23.09 -7.04 -1.23
N THR A 141 21.98 -7.78 -1.37
CA THR A 141 21.52 -8.77 -0.38
C THR A 141 22.50 -9.94 -0.30
N ALA A 142 22.91 -10.49 -1.44
CA ALA A 142 23.87 -11.58 -1.48
C ALA A 142 25.22 -11.16 -0.89
N GLY A 143 25.71 -9.96 -1.23
CA GLY A 143 26.93 -9.38 -0.67
C GLY A 143 26.87 -9.23 0.86
N HIS A 144 25.73 -8.77 1.40
CA HIS A 144 25.53 -8.70 2.85
C HIS A 144 25.58 -10.08 3.51
N ILE A 145 24.90 -11.07 2.95
CA ILE A 145 24.87 -12.45 3.48
C ILE A 145 26.29 -13.04 3.48
N VAL A 146 27.00 -12.90 2.37
CA VAL A 146 28.36 -13.42 2.18
C VAL A 146 29.39 -12.71 3.05
N GLY A 147 29.24 -11.41 3.27
CA GLY A 147 30.17 -10.63 4.11
C GLY A 147 30.25 -11.14 5.56
N THR A 148 29.26 -11.89 6.01
CA THR A 148 29.26 -12.55 7.34
C THR A 148 29.92 -13.94 7.36
N LYS A 149 30.35 -14.46 6.21
CA LYS A 149 30.92 -15.81 6.05
C LYS A 149 32.46 -15.79 6.07
N PRO A 150 33.11 -16.95 6.26
CA PRO A 150 34.57 -17.04 6.19
C PRO A 150 35.14 -16.57 4.84
N THR A 151 36.38 -16.10 4.82
CA THR A 151 37.04 -15.51 3.65
C THR A 151 36.96 -16.39 2.40
N TYR A 152 37.16 -17.70 2.52
CA TYR A 152 37.06 -18.61 1.36
C TYR A 152 35.67 -18.63 0.71
N MET A 153 34.60 -18.42 1.49
CA MET A 153 33.24 -18.30 0.94
C MET A 153 33.03 -16.93 0.28
N GLN A 154 33.66 -15.88 0.80
CA GLN A 154 33.64 -14.54 0.19
C GLN A 154 34.36 -14.55 -1.15
N ASP A 155 35.52 -15.19 -1.23
CA ASP A 155 36.29 -15.33 -2.47
C ASP A 155 35.53 -16.14 -3.52
N LEU A 156 34.91 -17.26 -3.11
CA LEU A 156 34.06 -18.07 -3.98
C LEU A 156 32.86 -17.26 -4.51
N ALA A 157 32.19 -16.52 -3.65
CA ALA A 157 31.07 -15.66 -4.04
C ALA A 157 31.50 -14.54 -4.98
N ASN A 158 32.62 -13.86 -4.70
CA ASN A 158 33.18 -12.83 -5.57
C ASN A 158 33.55 -13.40 -6.96
N TRP A 159 34.07 -14.62 -7.01
CA TRP A 159 34.33 -15.31 -8.27
C TRP A 159 33.02 -15.63 -9.03
N LEU A 160 31.99 -16.14 -8.34
CA LEU A 160 30.68 -16.40 -8.94
C LEU A 160 30.01 -15.13 -9.47
N PHE A 161 30.04 -14.04 -8.69
CA PHE A 161 29.49 -12.76 -9.12
C PHE A 161 30.16 -12.25 -10.39
N LYS A 162 31.49 -12.36 -10.50
CA LYS A 162 32.24 -12.00 -11.71
C LYS A 162 31.90 -12.91 -12.89
N MET A 163 31.77 -14.22 -12.67
CA MET A 163 31.40 -15.18 -13.72
C MET A 163 30.01 -14.90 -14.30
N LEU A 164 29.07 -14.49 -13.46
CA LEU A 164 27.68 -14.19 -13.83
C LEU A 164 27.46 -12.73 -14.31
N ASP A 165 28.52 -11.97 -14.54
CA ASP A 165 28.53 -10.53 -14.87
C ASP A 165 27.60 -9.70 -13.95
N GLN A 166 27.58 -10.02 -12.66
CA GLN A 166 26.73 -9.34 -11.70
C GLN A 166 27.39 -8.06 -11.19
N LYS A 167 26.63 -6.97 -11.26
CA LYS A 167 27.10 -5.62 -10.91
C LYS A 167 26.26 -5.05 -9.77
N LEU A 168 26.92 -4.28 -8.89
CA LEU A 168 26.25 -3.58 -7.79
C LEU A 168 25.26 -2.51 -8.30
N ILE A 169 25.59 -1.86 -9.42
CA ILE A 169 24.76 -0.84 -10.06
C ILE A 169 24.25 -1.40 -11.37
N VAL A 170 22.94 -1.31 -11.58
CA VAL A 170 22.24 -1.84 -12.76
C VAL A 170 21.31 -0.79 -13.33
N LYS A 171 21.09 -0.85 -14.64
CA LYS A 171 20.07 -0.06 -15.33
C LYS A 171 18.80 -0.90 -15.43
N LYS A 172 17.68 -0.37 -14.94
CA LYS A 172 16.38 -1.04 -14.92
C LYS A 172 15.25 -0.07 -15.18
N THR A 173 14.15 -0.57 -15.74
CA THR A 173 12.95 0.24 -15.92
C THR A 173 12.20 0.41 -14.59
N ILE A 174 11.40 1.46 -14.48
CA ILE A 174 10.55 1.68 -13.30
C ILE A 174 9.60 0.50 -13.08
N GLY A 175 8.96 0.01 -14.13
CA GLY A 175 8.05 -1.14 -14.07
C GLY A 175 8.75 -2.42 -13.58
N GLU A 176 9.98 -2.67 -14.05
CA GLU A 176 10.81 -3.78 -13.56
C GLU A 176 11.12 -3.65 -12.06
N LEU A 177 11.38 -2.43 -11.57
CA LEU A 177 11.69 -2.18 -10.17
C LEU A 177 10.46 -2.21 -9.26
N THR A 178 9.27 -1.86 -9.75
CA THR A 178 8.02 -1.84 -8.97
C THR A 178 7.39 -3.22 -8.88
N PHE A 179 6.58 -3.60 -9.87
CA PHE A 179 5.68 -4.77 -9.84
C PHE A 179 5.99 -5.81 -10.90
N ARG A 180 6.48 -5.42 -12.09
CA ARG A 180 6.76 -6.34 -13.22
C ARG A 180 7.87 -7.33 -12.85
N GLY A 181 8.86 -6.84 -12.13
CA GLY A 181 10.05 -7.59 -11.77
C GLY A 181 11.00 -7.80 -12.96
N TYR A 182 12.27 -7.98 -12.64
CA TYR A 182 13.27 -8.41 -13.62
C TYR A 182 13.90 -9.72 -13.17
N LYS A 183 14.25 -10.56 -14.14
CA LYS A 183 15.01 -11.77 -13.89
C LYS A 183 16.44 -11.43 -13.45
N ASP A 184 16.90 -12.05 -12.39
CA ASP A 184 18.27 -11.88 -11.88
C ASP A 184 18.97 -13.24 -11.80
N GLU A 185 20.21 -13.32 -12.29
CA GLU A 185 20.91 -14.62 -12.36
C GLU A 185 21.34 -15.15 -10.99
N LEU A 186 21.47 -14.28 -9.97
CA LEU A 186 21.68 -14.74 -8.59
C LEU A 186 20.43 -15.37 -8.01
N LEU A 187 19.27 -14.99 -8.52
CA LEU A 187 17.98 -15.53 -8.12
C LEU A 187 17.49 -16.63 -9.05
N SER A 188 18.06 -16.83 -10.23
CA SER A 188 17.65 -17.90 -11.16
C SER A 188 18.37 -19.22 -10.84
N ASN A 189 19.67 -19.14 -10.51
CA ASN A 189 20.57 -20.27 -10.45
C ASN A 189 20.43 -21.04 -9.11
N SER A 190 20.18 -22.35 -9.18
CA SER A 190 19.98 -23.21 -8.01
C SER A 190 21.20 -23.29 -7.10
N VAL A 191 22.41 -23.34 -7.66
CA VAL A 191 23.67 -23.36 -6.90
C VAL A 191 23.83 -22.08 -6.09
N VAL A 192 23.46 -20.95 -6.70
CA VAL A 192 23.55 -19.63 -6.08
C VAL A 192 22.48 -19.46 -4.99
N LYS A 193 21.25 -19.94 -5.24
CA LYS A 193 20.17 -19.98 -4.23
C LYS A 193 20.57 -20.78 -3.00
N ASP A 194 21.13 -21.97 -3.17
CA ASP A 194 21.52 -22.81 -2.05
C ASP A 194 22.66 -22.18 -1.25
N LEU A 195 23.61 -21.56 -1.95
CA LEU A 195 24.75 -20.90 -1.34
C LEU A 195 24.35 -19.66 -0.51
N PHE A 196 23.41 -18.85 -1.03
CA PHE A 196 23.03 -17.58 -0.41
C PHE A 196 21.68 -17.60 0.31
N ARG A 197 20.93 -18.71 0.25
CA ARG A 197 19.59 -18.88 0.84
C ARG A 197 18.64 -17.72 0.49
N THR A 198 18.63 -17.32 -0.78
CA THR A 198 17.83 -16.18 -1.23
C THR A 198 16.33 -16.50 -1.14
N PRO A 199 15.49 -15.54 -0.69
CA PRO A 199 14.06 -15.79 -0.46
C PRO A 199 13.21 -15.83 -1.74
N TYR A 200 13.76 -15.45 -2.90
CA TYR A 200 13.02 -15.33 -4.15
C TYR A 200 13.00 -16.65 -4.93
N LYS A 201 11.82 -17.28 -5.02
CA LYS A 201 11.65 -18.62 -5.61
C LYS A 201 11.69 -18.62 -7.13
N ASP A 202 11.11 -17.61 -7.77
CA ASP A 202 10.89 -17.58 -9.23
C ASP A 202 12.01 -16.88 -10.02
N GLY A 203 13.10 -16.49 -9.34
CA GLY A 203 14.25 -15.85 -9.97
C GLY A 203 14.04 -14.42 -10.48
N HIS A 204 12.95 -13.79 -10.05
CA HIS A 204 12.66 -12.40 -10.35
C HIS A 204 12.77 -11.54 -9.09
N PHE A 205 13.17 -10.29 -9.28
CA PHE A 205 13.22 -9.28 -8.26
C PHE A 205 12.44 -8.03 -8.69
N ALA A 206 11.64 -7.52 -7.77
CA ALA A 206 11.05 -6.19 -7.77
C ALA A 206 10.82 -5.81 -6.31
N TRP A 207 10.77 -4.51 -5.99
CA TRP A 207 10.50 -4.06 -4.63
C TRP A 207 9.11 -4.48 -4.14
N PHE A 208 8.15 -4.60 -5.06
CA PHE A 208 6.77 -5.02 -4.81
C PHE A 208 6.41 -6.26 -5.63
N TYR A 209 7.38 -7.15 -5.86
CA TYR A 209 7.15 -8.40 -6.58
C TYR A 209 6.09 -9.26 -5.88
N HIS A 210 5.16 -9.82 -6.64
CA HIS A 210 4.00 -10.58 -6.12
C HIS A 210 3.17 -9.84 -5.05
N LYS A 211 3.12 -8.50 -5.11
CA LYS A 211 2.20 -7.70 -4.29
C LYS A 211 0.97 -7.21 -5.06
N ASN A 212 0.94 -7.43 -6.37
CA ASN A 212 -0.19 -7.06 -7.21
C ASN A 212 -1.19 -8.22 -7.31
N ALA A 213 -2.45 -7.96 -6.96
CA ALA A 213 -3.56 -8.91 -6.94
C ALA A 213 -3.36 -10.12 -6.00
N THR A 214 -2.69 -9.90 -4.86
CA THR A 214 -2.45 -10.89 -3.80
C THR A 214 -2.96 -10.40 -2.45
N ASP A 215 -3.23 -11.32 -1.51
CA ASP A 215 -3.65 -11.06 -0.13
C ASP A 215 -2.50 -11.01 0.90
#